data_AF-A0AAE2A5Z7-F1
#
_entry.id   AF-A0AAE2A5Z7-F1
#
_cell.length_a   1.000
_cell.length_b   1.000
_cell.length_c   1.000
_cell.angle_alpha   90.00
_cell.angle_beta   90.00
_cell.angle_gamma   90.00
#
_symmetry.space_group_name_H-M   'P 1'
#
loop_
_entity.id
_entity.type
_entity.pdbx_description
1 polymer ?
#
loop_
_entity_poly.entity_id
_entity_poly.type
_entity_poly.pdbx_seq_one_letter_code
_entity_poly.pdbx_strand_id
1 'polypeptide(L)'
;MEHNESSQGDFESTLKKHAVELVESLEKGKFGDAVQLIHELNQTRDRGLYQEVGKLTRELHSAIVNFQIDPHMPQAEEVSQITDATERLGYVVKLTEAAANRTMDLVESATPVVNGLADEAQALSADWGRFMRREVGAEEFRELARRVDGFLARSSADNRAVSSNLNDILLAQDYQDLTGQVIKRVTQLVTEVESNLLKLVLMASQVDRFAGIEHDRAAMLAEKDPQKHLSQGEGPQIHADKREDVVSGQDDVDDLLSSLGF
;
A
#
# COMPACT_ATOMS: atom_id res chain seq x y z
N MET A 1 26.99 -7.62 6.24
CA MET A 1 26.73 -9.08 6.20
C MET A 1 27.96 -9.92 6.57
N GLU A 2 29.19 -9.39 6.49
CA GLU A 2 30.43 -10.19 6.68
C GLU A 2 30.75 -10.63 8.13
N HIS A 3 30.18 -10.01 9.16
CA HIS A 3 30.57 -10.34 10.55
C HIS A 3 29.86 -11.58 11.14
N ASN A 4 28.70 -11.97 10.59
CA ASN A 4 27.82 -12.99 11.21
C ASN A 4 28.26 -14.43 10.93
N GLU A 5 28.96 -14.68 9.83
CA GLU A 5 29.51 -16.02 9.52
C GLU A 5 30.75 -16.34 10.36
N SER A 6 31.46 -15.31 10.86
CA SER A 6 32.73 -15.48 11.58
C SER A 6 32.58 -16.12 12.97
N SER A 7 31.62 -15.68 13.80
CA SER A 7 31.42 -16.22 15.15
C SER A 7 30.80 -17.62 15.13
N GLN A 8 29.93 -17.87 14.16
CA GLN A 8 29.24 -19.15 14.00
C GLN A 8 30.18 -20.23 13.46
N GLY A 9 31.03 -19.89 12.48
CA GLY A 9 32.09 -20.77 12.00
C GLY A 9 33.10 -21.12 13.10
N ASP A 10 33.40 -20.17 13.98
CA ASP A 10 34.28 -20.41 15.13
C ASP A 10 33.66 -21.38 16.15
N PHE A 11 32.36 -21.25 16.47
CA PHE A 11 31.70 -22.18 17.39
C PHE A 11 31.60 -23.61 16.82
N GLU A 12 31.18 -23.78 15.57
CA GLU A 12 31.07 -25.10 14.93
C GLU A 12 32.44 -25.77 14.76
N SER A 13 33.49 -25.00 14.45
CA SER A 13 34.87 -25.48 14.38
C SER A 13 35.38 -25.95 15.74
N THR A 14 35.14 -25.14 16.78
CA THR A 14 35.54 -25.42 18.16
C THR A 14 34.79 -26.64 18.71
N LEU A 15 33.50 -26.77 18.40
CA LEU A 15 32.67 -27.92 18.74
C LEU A 15 33.21 -29.21 18.10
N LYS A 16 33.55 -29.19 16.81
CA LYS A 16 34.12 -30.35 16.10
C LYS A 16 35.47 -30.75 16.68
N LYS A 17 36.35 -29.77 16.97
CA LYS A 17 37.66 -30.03 17.54
C LYS A 17 37.55 -30.69 18.92
N HIS A 18 36.77 -30.11 19.82
CA HIS A 18 36.59 -30.66 21.16
C HIS A 18 35.83 -31.99 21.17
N ALA A 19 34.95 -32.25 20.20
CA ALA A 19 34.32 -33.57 20.07
C ALA A 19 35.35 -34.69 19.80
N VAL A 20 36.35 -34.43 18.95
CA VAL A 20 37.44 -35.39 18.67
C VAL A 20 38.31 -35.60 19.91
N GLU A 21 38.69 -34.51 20.59
CA GLU A 21 39.51 -34.57 21.82
C GLU A 21 38.77 -35.24 22.98
N LEU A 22 37.44 -35.07 23.06
CA LEU A 22 36.59 -35.71 24.06
C LEU A 22 36.55 -37.23 23.85
N VAL A 23 36.35 -37.68 22.62
CA VAL A 23 36.36 -39.11 22.27
C VAL A 23 37.72 -39.73 22.60
N GLU A 24 38.81 -39.07 22.21
CA GLU A 24 40.17 -39.55 22.49
C GLU A 24 40.48 -39.61 24.00
N SER A 25 39.97 -38.66 24.79
CA SER A 25 40.13 -38.64 26.24
C SER A 25 39.32 -39.74 26.93
N LEU A 26 38.12 -40.04 26.43
CA LEU A 26 37.28 -41.15 26.89
C LEU A 26 37.91 -42.51 26.56
N GLU A 27 38.45 -42.68 25.35
CA GLU A 27 39.15 -43.91 24.93
C GLU A 27 40.40 -44.21 25.76
N LYS A 28 41.10 -43.16 26.23
CA LYS A 28 42.28 -43.27 27.10
C LYS A 28 41.93 -43.38 28.60
N GLY A 29 40.64 -43.43 28.96
CA GLY A 29 40.17 -43.52 30.36
C GLY A 29 40.38 -42.26 31.20
N LYS A 30 40.65 -41.11 30.58
CA LYS A 30 40.91 -39.83 31.25
C LYS A 30 39.60 -39.04 31.45
N PHE A 31 38.77 -39.51 32.37
CA PHE A 31 37.46 -38.90 32.63
C PHE A 31 37.53 -37.46 33.16
N GLY A 32 38.60 -37.08 33.87
CA GLY A 32 38.81 -35.70 34.33
C GLY A 32 38.95 -34.71 33.17
N ASP A 33 39.78 -35.05 32.19
CA ASP A 33 39.99 -34.24 30.98
C ASP A 33 38.69 -34.15 30.15
N ALA A 34 37.93 -35.25 30.08
CA ALA A 34 36.63 -35.28 29.39
C ALA A 34 35.58 -34.35 30.04
N VAL A 35 35.50 -34.31 31.38
CA VAL A 35 34.59 -33.41 32.10
C VAL A 35 35.00 -31.95 31.92
N GLN A 36 36.31 -31.66 31.93
CA GLN A 36 36.86 -30.33 31.66
C GLN A 36 36.48 -29.84 30.25
N LEU A 37 36.64 -30.69 29.24
CA LEU A 37 36.25 -30.40 27.85
C LEU A 37 34.75 -30.10 27.73
N ILE A 38 33.87 -30.87 28.39
CA ILE A 38 32.41 -30.62 28.41
C ILE A 38 32.08 -29.27 29.08
N HIS A 39 32.82 -28.89 30.13
CA HIS A 39 32.64 -27.61 30.79
C HIS A 39 33.04 -26.42 29.90
N GLU A 40 34.18 -26.53 29.21
CA GLU A 40 34.64 -25.53 28.23
C GLU A 40 33.66 -25.38 27.06
N LEU A 41 33.08 -26.49 26.60
CA LEU A 41 32.06 -26.51 25.55
C LEU A 41 30.77 -25.80 26.00
N ASN A 42 30.31 -26.06 27.23
CA ASN A 42 29.17 -25.37 27.82
C ASN A 42 29.43 -23.86 27.96
N GLN A 43 30.60 -23.47 28.49
CA GLN A 43 30.95 -22.05 28.61
C GLN A 43 31.00 -21.35 27.24
N THR A 44 31.50 -22.03 26.22
CA THR A 44 31.56 -21.49 24.86
C THR A 44 30.16 -21.32 24.28
N ARG A 45 29.28 -22.32 24.46
CA ARG A 45 27.87 -22.23 24.05
C ARG A 45 27.15 -21.09 24.76
N ASP A 46 27.27 -21.00 26.08
CA ASP A 46 26.58 -20.00 26.88
C ASP A 46 27.05 -18.58 26.50
N ARG A 47 28.37 -18.39 26.28
CA ARG A 47 28.91 -17.12 25.74
C ARG A 47 28.34 -16.77 24.37
N GLY A 48 28.24 -17.73 23.46
CA GLY A 48 27.61 -17.53 22.15
C GLY A 48 26.14 -17.12 22.28
N LEU A 49 25.40 -17.80 23.15
CA LEU A 49 23.99 -17.49 23.43
C LEU A 49 23.81 -16.06 23.97
N TYR A 50 24.63 -15.64 24.93
CA TYR A 50 24.59 -14.27 25.48
C TYR A 50 24.91 -13.20 24.42
N GLN A 51 25.84 -13.50 23.50
CA GLN A 51 26.16 -12.59 22.41
C GLN A 51 24.99 -12.44 21.43
N GLU A 52 24.37 -13.54 21.01
CA GLU A 52 23.22 -13.52 20.10
C GLU A 52 21.98 -12.88 20.74
N VAL A 53 21.68 -13.18 22.00
CA VAL A 53 20.58 -12.53 22.74
C VAL A 53 20.86 -11.03 22.90
N GLY A 54 22.10 -10.64 23.21
CA GLY A 54 22.48 -9.24 23.30
C GLY A 54 22.37 -8.50 21.96
N LYS A 55 22.70 -9.18 20.85
CA LYS A 55 22.57 -8.66 19.49
C LYS A 55 21.09 -8.52 19.11
N LEU A 56 20.26 -9.54 19.36
CA LEU A 56 18.81 -9.49 19.15
C LEU A 56 18.17 -8.34 19.93
N THR A 57 18.56 -8.17 21.20
CA THR A 57 18.03 -7.09 22.04
C THR A 57 18.42 -5.71 21.50
N ARG A 58 19.67 -5.54 21.01
CA ARG A 58 20.14 -4.29 20.40
C ARG A 58 19.52 -4.01 19.04
N GLU A 59 19.30 -5.03 18.21
CA GLU A 59 18.62 -4.86 16.93
C GLU A 59 17.13 -4.57 17.14
N LEU A 60 16.47 -5.23 18.09
CA LEU A 60 15.10 -4.91 18.51
C LEU A 60 15.01 -3.48 19.03
N HIS A 61 15.92 -3.09 19.92
CA HIS A 61 15.97 -1.72 20.44
C HIS A 61 16.24 -0.71 19.33
N SER A 62 17.22 -0.96 18.45
CA SER A 62 17.50 -0.11 17.29
C SER A 62 16.30 -0.01 16.36
N ALA A 63 15.58 -1.11 16.11
CA ALA A 63 14.38 -1.11 15.29
C ALA A 63 13.24 -0.30 15.93
N ILE A 64 13.03 -0.41 17.25
CA ILE A 64 12.04 0.38 18.00
C ILE A 64 12.40 1.87 18.02
N VAL A 65 13.68 2.19 18.20
CA VAL A 65 14.17 3.58 18.23
C VAL A 65 14.15 4.21 16.85
N ASN A 66 14.57 3.50 15.80
CA ASN A 66 14.47 3.98 14.41
C ASN A 66 13.00 4.18 14.00
N PHE A 67 12.12 3.32 14.50
CA PHE A 67 10.67 3.47 14.37
C PHE A 67 10.09 4.68 15.15
N GLN A 68 10.83 5.28 16.07
CA GLN A 68 10.41 6.47 16.83
C GLN A 68 11.11 7.77 16.38
N ILE A 69 12.03 7.74 15.41
CA ILE A 69 12.92 8.87 15.14
C ILE A 69 12.93 9.21 13.65
N ASP A 70 12.06 10.13 13.25
CA ASP A 70 12.41 11.15 12.25
C ASP A 70 12.12 12.55 12.84
N PRO A 71 13.12 13.20 13.46
CA PRO A 71 12.98 14.46 14.20
C PRO A 71 13.05 15.70 13.29
N HIS A 72 12.98 15.55 11.97
CA HIS A 72 13.07 16.67 11.03
C HIS A 72 11.73 17.39 10.76
N MET A 73 10.65 17.06 11.48
CA MET A 73 9.47 17.92 11.58
C MET A 73 9.38 18.57 12.96
N PRO A 74 9.32 19.91 13.08
CA PRO A 74 9.21 20.62 14.37
C PRO A 74 7.91 20.40 15.17
N GLN A 75 7.13 19.36 14.84
CA GLN A 75 5.82 19.04 15.41
C GLN A 75 5.67 17.57 15.83
N ALA A 76 6.75 16.77 15.77
CA ALA A 76 6.72 15.33 16.06
C ALA A 76 7.03 14.98 17.54
N GLU A 77 6.54 15.78 18.48
CA GLU A 77 6.41 15.34 19.87
C GLU A 77 5.04 14.69 20.02
N GLU A 78 5.03 13.42 20.39
CA GLU A 78 3.86 12.55 20.57
C GLU A 78 3.25 12.06 19.24
N VAL A 79 3.56 10.81 18.88
CA VAL A 79 2.65 9.77 18.36
C VAL A 79 3.48 8.69 17.62
N SER A 80 3.21 7.42 17.94
CA SER A 80 3.84 6.25 17.29
C SER A 80 3.66 6.30 15.78
N GLN A 81 4.67 5.93 14.98
CA GLN A 81 4.58 6.06 13.52
C GLN A 81 3.47 5.20 12.86
N ILE A 82 2.95 4.16 13.53
CA ILE A 82 1.75 3.42 13.05
C ILE A 82 0.49 4.28 13.19
N THR A 83 0.37 5.01 14.30
CA THR A 83 -0.72 5.97 14.49
C THR A 83 -0.57 7.14 13.51
N ASP A 84 0.67 7.60 13.25
CA ASP A 84 0.98 8.59 12.19
C ASP A 84 0.61 8.07 10.78
N ALA A 85 0.91 6.81 10.44
CA ALA A 85 0.50 6.22 9.16
C ALA A 85 -1.02 6.12 9.01
N THR A 86 -1.73 5.78 10.09
CA THR A 86 -3.20 5.72 10.11
C THR A 86 -3.81 7.10 9.94
N GLU A 87 -3.27 8.12 10.63
CA GLU A 87 -3.69 9.51 10.49
C GLU A 87 -3.39 10.06 9.09
N ARG A 88 -2.22 9.74 8.53
CA ARG A 88 -1.82 10.08 7.15
C ARG A 88 -2.77 9.47 6.12
N LEU A 89 -3.12 8.20 6.25
CA LEU A 89 -4.12 7.58 5.37
C LEU A 89 -5.50 8.19 5.58
N GLY A 90 -5.88 8.50 6.83
CA GLY A 90 -7.13 9.22 7.12
C GLY A 90 -7.18 10.62 6.50
N TYR A 91 -6.05 11.32 6.45
CA TYR A 91 -5.90 12.60 5.75
C TYR A 91 -6.07 12.44 4.24
N VAL A 92 -5.49 11.39 3.65
CA VAL A 92 -5.69 11.04 2.23
C VAL A 92 -7.17 10.83 1.93
N VAL A 93 -7.87 10.02 2.74
CA VAL A 93 -9.31 9.77 2.55
C VAL A 93 -10.10 11.08 2.55
N LYS A 94 -9.88 11.95 3.55
CA LYS A 94 -10.57 13.26 3.62
C LYS A 94 -10.32 14.14 2.40
N LEU A 95 -9.06 14.20 1.93
CA LEU A 95 -8.70 14.95 0.73
C LEU A 95 -9.38 14.40 -0.52
N THR A 96 -9.36 13.07 -0.70
CA THR A 96 -9.98 12.41 -1.85
C THR A 96 -11.50 12.61 -1.85
N GLU A 97 -12.15 12.53 -0.69
CA GLU A 97 -13.58 12.75 -0.53
C GLU A 97 -13.95 14.20 -0.83
N ALA A 98 -13.21 15.17 -0.28
CA ALA A 98 -13.45 16.58 -0.53
C ALA A 98 -13.30 16.95 -2.01
N ALA A 99 -12.29 16.41 -2.68
CA ALA A 99 -12.07 16.65 -4.10
C ALA A 99 -13.13 15.97 -4.99
N ALA A 100 -13.55 14.75 -4.65
CA ALA A 100 -14.62 14.04 -5.34
C ALA A 100 -15.94 14.82 -5.23
N ASN A 101 -16.32 15.23 -4.02
CA ASN A 101 -17.52 16.02 -3.77
C ASN A 101 -17.48 17.34 -4.55
N ARG A 102 -16.36 18.08 -4.48
CA ARG A 102 -16.21 19.33 -5.24
C ARG A 102 -16.29 19.13 -6.75
N THR A 103 -15.74 18.03 -7.26
CA THR A 103 -15.85 17.69 -8.68
C THR A 103 -17.30 17.42 -9.07
N MET A 104 -18.03 16.65 -8.27
CA MET A 104 -19.46 16.37 -8.49
C MET A 104 -20.28 17.65 -8.49
N ASP A 105 -20.11 18.53 -7.50
CA ASP A 105 -20.82 19.81 -7.42
C ASP A 105 -20.63 20.68 -8.68
N LEU A 106 -19.40 20.75 -9.19
CA LEU A 106 -19.06 21.54 -10.38
C LEU A 106 -19.64 20.93 -11.65
N VAL A 107 -19.66 19.59 -11.75
CA VAL A 107 -20.31 18.87 -12.85
C VAL A 107 -21.82 19.09 -12.80
N GLU A 108 -22.46 18.91 -11.63
CA GLU A 108 -23.89 19.16 -11.44
C GLU A 108 -24.29 20.60 -11.81
N SER A 109 -23.43 21.58 -11.52
CA SER A 109 -23.66 22.96 -11.95
C SER A 109 -23.46 23.19 -13.45
N ALA A 110 -22.55 22.47 -14.11
CA ALA A 110 -22.24 22.66 -15.53
C ALA A 110 -23.23 21.92 -16.45
N THR A 111 -23.71 20.74 -16.05
CA THR A 111 -24.65 19.92 -16.83
C THR A 111 -25.91 20.67 -17.32
N PRO A 112 -26.67 21.41 -16.49
CA PRO A 112 -27.87 22.11 -16.95
C PRO A 112 -27.54 23.22 -17.96
N VAL A 113 -26.38 23.87 -17.83
CA VAL A 113 -25.93 24.91 -18.78
C VAL A 113 -25.65 24.30 -20.15
N VAL A 114 -24.92 23.18 -20.18
CA VAL A 114 -24.61 22.46 -21.43
C VAL A 114 -25.87 21.91 -22.08
N ASN A 115 -26.79 21.31 -21.29
CA ASN A 115 -28.05 20.79 -21.82
C ASN A 115 -28.94 21.91 -22.38
N GLY A 116 -29.05 23.04 -21.66
CA GLY A 116 -29.81 24.20 -22.13
C GLY A 116 -29.26 24.77 -23.44
N LEU A 117 -27.93 24.85 -23.59
CA LEU A 117 -27.30 25.25 -24.85
C LEU A 117 -27.59 24.26 -25.99
N ALA A 118 -27.55 22.96 -25.72
CA ALA A 118 -27.82 21.92 -26.71
C ALA A 118 -29.27 21.96 -27.20
N ASP A 119 -30.23 22.06 -26.26
CA ASP A 119 -31.66 22.13 -26.55
C ASP A 119 -32.00 23.38 -27.38
N GLU A 120 -31.47 24.55 -26.99
CA GLU A 120 -31.72 25.79 -27.72
C GLU A 120 -31.06 25.79 -29.11
N ALA A 121 -29.84 25.26 -29.22
CA ALA A 121 -29.17 25.11 -30.51
C ALA A 121 -29.94 24.17 -31.44
N GLN A 122 -30.48 23.06 -30.93
CA GLN A 122 -31.28 22.12 -31.72
C GLN A 122 -32.59 22.76 -32.20
N ALA A 123 -33.28 23.49 -31.32
CA ALA A 123 -34.49 24.21 -31.68
C ALA A 123 -34.23 25.28 -32.76
N LEU A 124 -33.19 26.09 -32.59
CA LEU A 124 -32.79 27.11 -33.57
C LEU A 124 -32.38 26.50 -34.92
N SER A 125 -31.67 25.37 -34.90
CA SER A 125 -31.27 24.66 -36.11
C SER A 125 -32.48 24.14 -36.90
N ALA A 126 -33.50 23.61 -36.21
CA ALA A 126 -34.75 23.18 -36.83
C ALA A 126 -35.50 24.36 -37.49
N ASP A 127 -35.63 25.49 -36.78
CA ASP A 127 -36.29 26.69 -37.29
C ASP A 127 -35.51 27.33 -38.46
N TRP A 128 -34.18 27.33 -38.38
CA TRP A 128 -33.32 27.75 -39.48
C TRP A 128 -33.51 26.87 -40.72
N GLY A 129 -33.66 25.55 -40.55
CA GLY A 129 -33.99 24.62 -41.62
C GLY A 129 -35.34 24.92 -42.28
N ARG A 130 -36.38 25.24 -41.49
CA ARG A 130 -37.70 25.68 -42.01
C ARG A 130 -37.57 26.96 -42.83
N PHE A 131 -36.79 27.93 -42.34
CA PHE A 131 -36.54 29.17 -43.07
C PHE A 131 -35.85 28.92 -44.42
N MET A 132 -34.83 28.07 -44.46
CA MET A 132 -34.13 27.71 -45.71
C MET A 132 -35.03 27.02 -46.74
N ARG A 133 -36.06 26.28 -46.29
CA ARG A 133 -37.10 25.68 -47.15
C ARG A 133 -38.20 26.68 -47.56
N ARG A 134 -38.11 27.95 -47.14
CA ARG A 134 -39.10 29.01 -47.39
C ARG A 134 -40.46 28.74 -46.74
N GLU A 135 -40.48 27.99 -45.65
CA GLU A 135 -41.68 27.63 -44.87
C GLU A 135 -42.00 28.64 -43.76
N VAL A 136 -41.34 29.81 -43.76
CA VAL A 136 -41.33 30.78 -42.66
C VAL A 136 -41.68 32.17 -43.21
N GLY A 137 -42.70 32.80 -42.62
CA GLY A 137 -43.14 34.15 -42.98
C GLY A 137 -42.24 35.26 -42.42
N ALA A 138 -42.49 36.51 -42.83
CA ALA A 138 -41.67 37.64 -42.42
C ALA A 138 -41.72 37.95 -40.91
N GLU A 139 -42.82 37.63 -40.22
CA GLU A 139 -42.91 37.78 -38.76
C GLU A 139 -42.12 36.68 -38.03
N GLU A 140 -42.32 35.41 -38.38
CA GLU A 140 -41.57 34.28 -37.82
C GLU A 140 -40.05 34.42 -38.05
N PHE A 141 -39.63 34.97 -39.20
CA PHE A 141 -38.21 35.25 -39.45
C PHE A 141 -37.63 36.31 -38.50
N ARG A 142 -38.38 37.39 -38.21
CA ARG A 142 -37.92 38.42 -37.26
C ARG A 142 -37.78 37.85 -35.86
N GLU A 143 -38.69 36.97 -35.47
CA GLU A 143 -38.62 36.26 -34.19
C GLU A 143 -37.41 35.31 -34.15
N LEU A 144 -37.18 34.52 -35.19
CA LEU A 144 -36.00 33.65 -35.31
C LEU A 144 -34.71 34.45 -35.22
N ALA A 145 -34.59 35.56 -35.96
CA ALA A 145 -33.41 36.42 -35.90
C ALA A 145 -33.15 36.97 -34.49
N ARG A 146 -34.20 37.39 -33.78
CA ARG A 146 -34.10 37.85 -32.38
C ARG A 146 -33.69 36.71 -31.43
N ARG A 147 -34.20 35.49 -31.63
CA ARG A 147 -33.82 34.32 -30.83
C ARG A 147 -32.37 33.91 -31.08
N VAL A 148 -31.90 33.93 -32.33
CA VAL A 148 -30.50 33.67 -32.69
C VAL A 148 -29.58 34.70 -32.04
N ASP A 149 -29.90 35.99 -32.12
CA ASP A 149 -29.11 37.05 -31.47
C ASP A 149 -29.01 36.83 -29.95
N GLY A 150 -30.15 36.53 -29.31
CA GLY A 150 -30.19 36.20 -27.89
C GLY A 150 -29.38 34.95 -27.52
N PHE A 151 -29.47 33.89 -28.33
CA PHE A 151 -28.69 32.67 -28.13
C PHE A 151 -27.19 32.91 -28.28
N LEU A 152 -26.75 33.66 -29.30
CA LEU A 152 -25.34 33.99 -29.49
C LEU A 152 -24.78 34.79 -28.30
N ALA A 153 -25.56 35.74 -27.78
CA ALA A 153 -25.18 36.51 -26.59
C ALA A 153 -25.08 35.63 -25.33
N ARG A 154 -26.07 34.76 -25.07
CA ARG A 154 -26.07 33.84 -23.92
C ARG A 154 -24.99 32.77 -24.02
N SER A 155 -24.81 32.17 -25.20
CA SER A 155 -23.82 31.12 -25.45
C SER A 155 -22.41 31.55 -25.06
N SER A 156 -22.03 32.81 -25.27
CA SER A 156 -20.73 33.34 -24.81
C SER A 156 -20.57 33.38 -23.29
N ALA A 157 -21.66 33.67 -22.55
CA ALA A 157 -21.65 33.69 -21.10
C ALA A 157 -21.66 32.27 -20.51
N ASP A 158 -22.51 31.41 -21.07
CA ASP A 158 -22.66 30.02 -20.66
C ASP A 158 -21.36 29.23 -20.90
N ASN A 159 -20.69 29.42 -22.05
CA ASN A 159 -19.38 28.81 -22.29
C ASN A 159 -18.31 29.28 -21.29
N ARG A 160 -18.36 30.55 -20.87
CA ARG A 160 -17.44 31.05 -19.84
C ARG A 160 -17.70 30.40 -18.50
N ALA A 161 -18.96 30.21 -18.13
CA ALA A 161 -19.33 29.50 -16.90
C ALA A 161 -18.86 28.04 -16.93
N VAL A 162 -19.14 27.31 -18.02
CA VAL A 162 -18.68 25.92 -18.19
C VAL A 162 -17.16 25.82 -18.15
N SER A 163 -16.45 26.70 -18.87
CA SER A 163 -14.99 26.73 -18.85
C SER A 163 -14.42 27.04 -17.46
N SER A 164 -15.08 27.89 -16.68
CA SER A 164 -14.70 28.17 -15.29
C SER A 164 -14.86 26.91 -14.43
N ASN A 165 -16.01 26.23 -14.53
CA ASN A 165 -16.25 25.01 -13.77
C ASN A 165 -15.24 23.90 -14.13
N LEU A 166 -14.87 23.75 -15.40
CA LEU A 166 -13.86 22.79 -15.83
C LEU A 166 -12.46 23.13 -15.27
N ASN A 167 -12.10 24.42 -15.21
CA ASN A 167 -10.85 24.85 -14.56
C ASN A 167 -10.87 24.59 -13.05
N ASP A 168 -12.01 24.84 -12.39
CA ASP A 168 -12.17 24.56 -10.97
C ASP A 168 -12.13 23.05 -10.66
N ILE A 169 -12.60 22.20 -11.59
CA ILE A 169 -12.45 20.73 -11.51
C ILE A 169 -10.97 20.36 -11.62
N LEU A 170 -10.22 20.93 -12.57
CA LEU A 170 -8.79 20.69 -12.71
C LEU A 170 -8.04 21.09 -11.42
N LEU A 171 -8.36 22.25 -10.86
CA LEU A 171 -7.75 22.71 -9.60
C LEU A 171 -8.13 21.81 -8.42
N ALA A 172 -9.38 21.34 -8.38
CA ALA A 172 -9.83 20.41 -7.36
C ALA A 172 -9.08 19.06 -7.41
N GLN A 173 -8.36 18.74 -8.49
CA GLN A 173 -7.56 17.52 -8.64
C GLN A 173 -6.12 17.62 -8.12
N ASP A 174 -5.66 18.80 -7.68
CA ASP A 174 -4.31 19.00 -7.12
C ASP A 174 -4.05 18.15 -5.85
N TYR A 175 -5.09 17.59 -5.23
CA TYR A 175 -4.94 16.62 -4.13
C TYR A 175 -4.16 15.37 -4.56
N GLN A 176 -4.14 15.01 -5.83
CA GLN A 176 -3.52 13.77 -6.29
C GLN A 176 -2.01 13.73 -6.02
N ASP A 177 -1.31 14.87 -6.15
CA ASP A 177 0.11 14.95 -5.82
C ASP A 177 0.35 14.77 -4.31
N LEU A 178 -0.40 15.52 -3.49
CA LEU A 178 -0.33 15.44 -2.03
C LEU A 178 -0.65 14.04 -1.51
N THR A 179 -1.72 13.42 -2.01
CA THR A 179 -2.13 12.07 -1.61
C THR A 179 -1.15 11.01 -2.09
N GLY A 180 -0.61 11.14 -3.31
CA GLY A 180 0.45 10.27 -3.82
C GLY A 180 1.72 10.31 -2.98
N GLN A 181 2.15 11.51 -2.55
CA GLN A 181 3.29 11.67 -1.64
C GLN A 181 3.05 11.01 -0.28
N VAL A 182 1.86 11.18 0.29
CA VAL A 182 1.49 10.58 1.57
C VAL A 182 1.47 9.04 1.47
N ILE A 183 0.82 8.49 0.45
CA ILE A 183 0.78 7.04 0.20
C ILE A 183 2.20 6.49 0.07
N LYS A 184 3.07 7.14 -0.73
CA LYS A 184 4.46 6.70 -0.91
C LYS A 184 5.22 6.62 0.42
N ARG A 185 5.05 7.61 1.30
CA ARG A 185 5.67 7.62 2.64
C ARG A 185 5.14 6.48 3.50
N VAL A 186 3.83 6.24 3.49
CA VAL A 186 3.21 5.14 4.24
C VAL A 186 3.69 3.79 3.71
N THR A 187 3.78 3.59 2.40
CA THR A 187 4.32 2.37 1.79
C THR A 187 5.77 2.13 2.22
N GLN A 188 6.61 3.16 2.17
CA GLN A 188 8.01 3.05 2.63
C GLN A 188 8.10 2.64 4.10
N LEU A 189 7.26 3.22 4.96
CA LEU A 189 7.20 2.86 6.37
C LEU A 189 6.80 1.39 6.56
N VAL A 190 5.77 0.91 5.85
CA VAL A 190 5.34 -0.49 5.92
C VAL A 190 6.45 -1.44 5.46
N THR A 191 7.15 -1.12 4.37
CA THR A 191 8.29 -1.91 3.89
C THR A 191 9.45 -1.95 4.91
N GLU A 192 9.72 -0.83 5.60
CA GLU A 192 10.74 -0.79 6.65
C GLU A 192 10.34 -1.67 7.86
N VAL A 193 9.08 -1.59 8.28
CA VAL A 193 8.52 -2.44 9.35
C VAL A 193 8.63 -3.92 8.98
N GLU A 194 8.25 -4.29 7.76
CA GLU A 194 8.36 -5.66 7.26
C GLU A 194 9.83 -6.15 7.28
N SER A 195 10.76 -5.33 6.80
CA SER A 195 12.19 -5.65 6.80
C SER A 195 12.73 -5.88 8.22
N ASN A 196 12.34 -5.03 9.16
CA ASN A 196 12.80 -5.12 10.55
C ASN A 196 12.21 -6.33 11.27
N LEU A 197 10.93 -6.64 11.05
CA LEU A 197 10.30 -7.86 11.57
C LEU A 197 10.98 -9.12 11.00
N LEU A 198 11.29 -9.12 9.71
CA LEU A 198 11.98 -10.25 9.06
C LEU A 198 13.39 -10.46 9.63
N LYS A 199 14.15 -9.38 9.89
CA LYS A 199 15.44 -9.47 10.59
C LYS A 199 15.29 -10.07 11.99
N LEU A 200 14.31 -9.61 12.77
CA LEU A 200 14.06 -10.15 14.12
C LEU A 200 13.72 -11.63 14.10
N VAL A 201 12.90 -12.09 13.16
CA VAL A 201 12.58 -13.51 12.98
C VAL A 201 13.84 -14.31 12.62
N LEU A 202 14.68 -13.80 11.72
CA LEU A 202 15.94 -14.46 11.36
C LEU A 202 16.89 -14.57 12.56
N MET A 203 17.01 -13.52 13.37
CA MET A 203 17.85 -13.53 14.57
C MET A 203 17.32 -14.46 15.65
N ALA A 204 16.00 -14.50 15.85
CA ALA A 204 15.37 -15.48 16.76
C ALA A 204 15.69 -16.91 16.32
N SER A 205 15.64 -17.20 15.01
CA SER A 205 16.06 -18.50 14.47
C SER A 205 17.54 -18.81 14.71
N GLN A 206 18.42 -17.80 14.77
CA GLN A 206 19.83 -18.00 15.13
C GLN A 206 20.00 -18.34 16.62
N VAL A 207 19.28 -17.66 17.50
CA VAL A 207 19.26 -17.95 18.94
C VAL A 207 18.75 -19.37 19.21
N ASP A 208 17.67 -19.79 18.54
CA ASP A 208 17.13 -21.15 18.65
C ASP A 208 18.15 -22.23 18.28
N ARG A 209 18.93 -22.01 17.20
CA ARG A 209 19.99 -22.95 16.79
C ARG A 209 21.13 -23.04 17.81
N PHE A 210 21.51 -21.92 18.44
CA PHE A 210 22.51 -21.94 19.52
C PHE A 210 21.99 -22.57 20.81
N ALA A 211 20.69 -22.45 21.08
CA ALA A 211 20.02 -23.08 22.22
C ALA A 211 19.77 -24.58 22.03
N GLY A 212 19.94 -25.10 20.81
CA GLY A 212 19.59 -26.49 20.46
C GLY A 212 18.08 -26.73 20.44
N ILE A 213 17.28 -25.66 20.29
CA ILE A 213 15.82 -25.73 20.20
C ILE A 213 15.49 -25.95 18.73
N GLU A 214 15.16 -27.19 18.36
CA GLU A 214 14.56 -27.47 17.06
C GLU A 214 13.07 -27.10 17.09
N HIS A 215 12.72 -25.98 16.46
CA HIS A 215 11.36 -25.77 15.99
C HIS A 215 11.15 -26.56 14.70
N ASP A 216 9.99 -27.20 14.58
CA ASP A 216 9.57 -27.85 13.33
C ASP A 216 9.46 -26.78 12.22
N ARG A 217 10.53 -26.63 11.45
CA ARG A 217 10.63 -25.68 10.33
C ARG A 217 9.51 -25.89 9.32
N ALA A 218 8.94 -27.10 9.23
CA ALA A 218 7.81 -27.39 8.36
C ALA A 218 6.52 -26.70 8.83
N ALA A 219 6.30 -26.56 10.14
CA ALA A 219 5.13 -25.87 10.69
C ALA A 219 5.20 -24.34 10.47
N MET A 220 6.38 -23.73 10.62
CA MET A 220 6.55 -22.28 10.37
C MET A 220 6.58 -21.91 8.88
N LEU A 221 7.04 -22.82 8.00
CA LEU A 221 6.99 -22.61 6.54
C LEU A 221 5.62 -22.93 5.96
N ALA A 222 4.79 -23.75 6.61
CA ALA A 222 3.41 -24.00 6.20
C ALA A 222 2.50 -22.78 6.36
N GLU A 223 2.87 -21.80 7.20
CA GLU A 223 2.23 -20.47 7.26
C GLU A 223 2.75 -19.49 6.19
N LYS A 224 3.82 -19.82 5.45
CA LYS A 224 4.24 -19.06 4.26
C LYS A 224 3.38 -19.40 3.05
N ASP A 225 2.08 -19.19 3.14
CA ASP A 225 1.32 -18.95 1.93
C ASP A 225 1.47 -17.45 1.61
N PRO A 226 2.32 -17.06 0.63
CA PRO A 226 2.55 -15.65 0.31
C PRO A 226 1.28 -14.98 -0.23
N GLN A 227 0.22 -15.76 -0.52
CA GLN A 227 -1.05 -15.27 -1.02
C GLN A 227 -2.06 -14.92 0.08
N LYS A 228 -1.85 -15.30 1.36
CA LYS A 228 -2.86 -15.09 2.42
C LYS A 228 -2.80 -13.77 3.17
N HIS A 229 -1.71 -13.00 3.08
CA HIS A 229 -1.47 -11.83 3.94
C HIS A 229 -1.15 -10.52 3.20
N LEU A 230 -1.71 -10.31 2.02
CA LEU A 230 -2.09 -8.94 1.69
C LEU A 230 -3.55 -8.80 2.08
N SER A 231 -3.80 -7.99 3.10
CA SER A 231 -5.09 -7.36 3.35
C SER A 231 -5.71 -7.01 2.01
N GLN A 232 -6.69 -7.81 1.58
CA GLN A 232 -7.51 -7.49 0.42
C GLN A 232 -8.32 -6.27 0.83
N GLY A 233 -7.74 -5.09 0.60
CA GLY A 233 -8.54 -3.90 0.41
C GLY A 233 -9.39 -4.19 -0.81
N GLU A 234 -10.71 -4.24 -0.61
CA GLU A 234 -11.73 -4.27 -1.66
C GLU A 234 -11.65 -2.94 -2.43
N GLY A 235 -10.61 -2.80 -3.24
CA GLY A 235 -10.40 -1.70 -4.18
C GLY A 235 -10.64 -2.19 -5.61
N PRO A 236 -10.79 -1.28 -6.58
CA PRO A 236 -10.93 -1.65 -7.98
C PRO A 236 -9.79 -2.57 -8.42
N GLN A 237 -10.12 -3.75 -8.92
CA GLN A 237 -9.14 -4.78 -9.27
C GLN A 237 -8.32 -4.34 -10.51
N ILE A 238 -7.08 -3.91 -10.27
CA ILE A 238 -6.19 -3.34 -11.32
C ILE A 238 -5.67 -4.43 -12.30
N HIS A 239 -5.76 -5.71 -11.93
CA HIS A 239 -5.23 -6.85 -12.72
C HIS A 239 -6.25 -8.00 -12.83
N ALA A 240 -7.45 -7.70 -13.29
CA ALA A 240 -8.51 -8.70 -13.54
C ALA A 240 -8.12 -9.72 -14.62
N ASP A 241 -7.21 -9.38 -15.52
CA ASP A 241 -6.75 -10.18 -16.65
C ASP A 241 -5.75 -11.30 -16.27
N LYS A 242 -5.18 -11.26 -15.05
CA LYS A 242 -4.07 -12.13 -14.64
C LYS A 242 -4.39 -13.06 -13.47
N ARG A 243 -5.57 -12.95 -12.86
CA ARG A 243 -5.99 -13.79 -11.74
C ARG A 243 -7.15 -14.68 -12.19
N GLU A 244 -7.07 -15.97 -11.89
CA GLU A 244 -8.16 -16.94 -12.12
C GLU A 244 -9.37 -16.71 -11.20
N ASP A 245 -9.19 -15.96 -10.11
CA ASP A 245 -10.20 -15.72 -9.06
C ASP A 245 -10.97 -14.41 -9.25
N VAL A 246 -11.18 -14.00 -10.51
CA VAL A 246 -11.89 -12.75 -10.86
C VAL A 246 -13.07 -13.07 -11.75
N VAL A 247 -14.26 -12.91 -11.16
CA VAL A 247 -15.55 -12.97 -11.85
C VAL A 247 -15.65 -11.77 -12.78
N SER A 248 -15.63 -12.01 -14.09
CA SER A 248 -15.56 -10.95 -15.10
C SER A 248 -16.88 -10.77 -15.86
N GLY A 249 -17.86 -11.66 -15.64
CA GLY A 249 -19.16 -11.62 -16.29
C GLY A 249 -20.30 -12.18 -15.43
N GLN A 250 -21.53 -11.94 -15.87
CA GLN A 250 -22.75 -12.41 -15.21
C GLN A 250 -22.84 -13.94 -15.16
N ASP A 251 -22.28 -14.63 -16.15
CA ASP A 251 -22.25 -16.10 -16.20
C ASP A 251 -21.39 -16.69 -15.06
N ASP A 252 -20.25 -16.05 -14.75
CA ASP A 252 -19.37 -16.45 -13.63
C ASP A 252 -20.05 -16.20 -12.27
N VAL A 253 -20.92 -15.20 -12.17
CA VAL A 253 -21.74 -14.92 -10.97
C VAL A 253 -22.78 -16.02 -10.77
N ASP A 254 -23.47 -16.41 -11.85
CA ASP A 254 -24.51 -17.44 -11.81
C ASP A 254 -23.92 -18.83 -11.49
N ASP A 255 -22.70 -19.13 -11.96
CA ASP A 255 -21.95 -20.33 -11.59
C ASP A 255 -21.56 -20.35 -10.10
N LEU A 256 -21.16 -19.18 -9.55
CA LEU A 256 -20.82 -19.05 -8.14
C LEU A 256 -22.06 -19.22 -7.24
N LEU A 257 -23.19 -18.65 -7.64
CA LEU A 257 -24.48 -18.79 -6.94
C LEU A 257 -24.97 -20.24 -6.98
N SER A 258 -24.84 -20.91 -8.14
CA SER A 258 -25.15 -22.33 -8.29
C SER A 258 -24.27 -23.21 -7.40
N SER A 259 -22.99 -22.87 -7.22
CA SER A 259 -22.06 -23.60 -6.36
C SER A 259 -22.34 -23.43 -4.86
N LEU A 260 -22.96 -22.30 -4.47
CA LEU A 260 -23.38 -21.99 -3.10
C LEU A 260 -24.79 -22.48 -2.78
N GLY A 261 -25.47 -23.11 -3.74
CA GLY A 261 -26.77 -23.74 -3.56
C GLY A 261 -27.97 -22.80 -3.61
N PHE A 262 -27.84 -21.66 -4.31
CA PHE A 262 -28.95 -20.77 -4.68
C PHE A 262 -29.38 -20.99 -6.13
#